data_AF-A0A7S2QLI8-F1
#
_entry.id   AF-A0A7S2QLI8-F1
#
_cell.length_a   1.000
_cell.length_b   1.000
_cell.length_c   1.000
_cell.angle_alpha   90.00
_cell.angle_beta   90.00
_cell.angle_gamma   90.00
#
_symmetry.space_group_name_H-M   'P 1'
#
loop_
_entity.id
_entity.type
_entity.pdbx_description
1 polymer ?
#
loop_
_entity_poly.entity_id
_entity_poly.type
_entity_poly.pdbx_seq_one_letter_code
_entity_poly.pdbx_strand_id
1 'polypeptide(L)'
;AVGAQGGDDAEDELLGFLASQEGGPMLDARFALRVCEEQGLPRAVVLLYGMMGMHEEAVRSALERGDLGLAKENARKPADRRMRQKLWLHIVEHQVASGDVQKIIGLIRESQELSVRDVLPFIPDSMTIDAFQVEICECLDQYEEQIETLRQEMEDHRRALKAFKEDLKQAEERVIVIEEDQSCEICGEPATRERFYVFACRHCFHEACLRALVLPALSPARRERLLALEATRLEHHAAAAGALAGPPPMAPAR
;
A
#
# COMPACT_ATOMS: atom_id res chain seq x y z
N ALA A 1 9.01 59.29 -9.76
CA ALA A 1 9.62 58.07 -9.20
C ALA A 1 9.16 57.82 -7.75
N VAL A 2 7.85 57.86 -7.45
CA VAL A 2 7.32 57.62 -6.08
C VAL A 2 6.08 56.70 -6.09
N GLY A 3 5.87 55.92 -7.17
CA GLY A 3 4.63 55.14 -7.35
C GLY A 3 4.72 53.64 -7.09
N ALA A 4 5.91 53.08 -6.83
CA ALA A 4 6.10 51.62 -6.82
C ALA A 4 6.00 50.96 -5.43
N GLN A 5 6.23 51.71 -4.34
CA GLN A 5 6.30 51.13 -2.99
C GLN A 5 4.92 50.84 -2.36
N GLY A 6 3.87 51.58 -2.74
CA GLY A 6 2.52 51.36 -2.18
C GLY A 6 1.78 50.16 -2.77
N GLY A 7 2.29 49.53 -3.84
CA GLY A 7 1.70 48.35 -4.46
C GLY A 7 2.12 47.04 -3.79
N ASP A 8 3.40 46.92 -3.41
CA ASP A 8 3.93 45.71 -2.75
C ASP A 8 3.34 45.51 -1.35
N ASP A 9 3.19 46.59 -0.56
CA ASP A 9 2.58 46.52 0.78
C ASP A 9 1.11 46.04 0.73
N ALA A 10 0.37 46.45 -0.31
CA ALA A 10 -1.01 46.05 -0.53
C ALA A 10 -1.13 44.62 -1.08
N GLU A 11 -0.17 44.17 -1.91
CA GLU A 11 -0.10 42.78 -2.37
C GLU A 11 0.26 41.84 -1.20
N ASP A 12 1.16 42.24 -0.30
CA ASP A 12 1.51 41.46 0.88
C ASP A 12 0.34 41.35 1.89
N GLU A 13 -0.45 42.40 2.07
CA GLU A 13 -1.68 42.36 2.88
C GLU A 13 -2.74 41.45 2.24
N LEU A 14 -2.89 41.50 0.91
CA LEU A 14 -3.74 40.60 0.14
C LEU A 14 -3.28 39.13 0.25
N LEU A 15 -1.97 38.87 0.15
CA LEU A 15 -1.39 37.54 0.32
C LEU A 15 -1.64 37.00 1.72
N GLY A 16 -1.49 37.83 2.76
CA GLY A 16 -1.82 37.47 4.14
C GLY A 16 -3.30 37.12 4.31
N PHE A 17 -4.19 37.88 3.67
CA PHE A 17 -5.63 37.56 3.65
C PHE A 17 -5.91 36.23 2.93
N LEU A 18 -5.36 36.03 1.73
CA LEU A 18 -5.55 34.80 0.95
C LEU A 18 -5.02 33.56 1.68
N ALA A 19 -3.84 33.66 2.31
CA ALA A 19 -3.26 32.60 3.12
C ALA A 19 -4.14 32.23 4.33
N SER A 20 -4.81 33.21 4.95
CA SER A 20 -5.76 32.97 6.06
C SER A 20 -7.01 32.19 5.64
N GLN A 21 -7.33 32.19 4.34
CA GLN A 21 -8.53 31.55 3.77
C GLN A 21 -8.27 30.15 3.19
N GLU A 22 -7.03 29.63 3.26
CA GLU A 22 -6.66 28.30 2.72
C GLU A 22 -7.50 27.14 3.33
N GLY A 23 -8.04 27.32 4.55
CA GLY A 23 -8.82 26.31 5.26
C GLY A 23 -10.34 26.29 5.00
N GLY A 24 -10.87 27.24 4.21
CA GLY A 24 -12.32 27.33 3.97
C GLY A 24 -12.71 28.60 3.22
N PRO A 25 -12.82 28.57 1.88
CA PRO A 25 -13.01 29.77 1.10
C PRO A 25 -14.46 30.26 1.23
N MET A 26 -14.67 31.34 1.99
CA MET A 26 -15.83 32.22 1.78
C MET A 26 -15.66 33.10 0.52
N LEU A 27 -14.52 32.97 -0.15
CA LEU A 27 -14.10 33.68 -1.35
C LEU A 27 -14.34 32.84 -2.60
N ASP A 28 -14.91 33.41 -3.66
CA ASP A 28 -14.90 32.79 -4.99
C ASP A 28 -13.49 32.91 -5.59
N ALA A 29 -12.69 31.85 -5.45
CA ALA A 29 -11.32 31.78 -5.93
C ALA A 29 -11.20 32.02 -7.45
N ARG A 30 -12.22 31.67 -8.24
CA ARG A 30 -12.21 31.87 -9.71
C ARG A 30 -12.39 33.34 -10.07
N PHE A 31 -13.26 34.05 -9.33
CA PHE A 31 -13.42 35.48 -9.49
C PHE A 31 -12.16 36.22 -9.05
N ALA A 32 -11.62 35.86 -7.89
CA ALA A 32 -10.37 36.43 -7.37
C ALA A 32 -9.20 36.25 -8.35
N LEU A 33 -9.06 35.07 -8.97
CA LEU A 33 -8.02 34.79 -9.95
C LEU A 33 -8.09 35.74 -11.15
N ARG A 34 -9.29 35.92 -11.72
CA ARG A 34 -9.49 36.81 -12.87
C ARG A 34 -9.14 38.26 -12.54
N VAL A 35 -9.57 38.74 -11.37
CA VAL A 35 -9.25 40.11 -10.93
C VAL A 35 -7.75 40.26 -10.71
N CYS A 36 -7.08 39.27 -10.10
CA CYS A 36 -5.63 39.33 -9.88
C CYS A 36 -4.84 39.26 -11.19
N GLU A 37 -5.32 38.52 -12.20
CA GLU A 37 -4.72 38.50 -13.55
C GLU A 37 -4.89 39.86 -14.26
N GLU A 38 -6.07 40.48 -14.18
CA GLU A 38 -6.34 41.80 -14.77
C GLU A 38 -5.53 42.93 -14.11
N GLN A 39 -5.29 42.84 -12.79
CA GLN A 39 -4.48 43.79 -12.04
C GLN A 39 -2.98 43.48 -12.10
N GLY A 40 -2.60 42.35 -12.70
CA GLY A 40 -1.19 41.95 -12.83
C GLY A 40 -0.52 41.65 -11.49
N LEU A 41 -1.21 40.99 -10.55
CA LEU A 41 -0.71 40.60 -9.22
C LEU A 41 -0.15 39.15 -9.23
N PRO A 42 1.12 38.94 -9.62
CA PRO A 42 1.75 37.63 -9.77
C PRO A 42 1.58 36.66 -8.62
N ARG A 43 1.89 37.13 -7.42
CA ARG A 43 2.12 36.26 -6.27
C ARG A 43 0.76 35.77 -5.77
N ALA A 44 -0.22 36.66 -5.79
CA ALA A 44 -1.62 36.35 -5.52
C ALA A 44 -2.17 35.32 -6.51
N VAL A 45 -1.87 35.44 -7.81
CA VAL A 45 -2.30 34.47 -8.84
C VAL A 45 -1.75 33.07 -8.56
N VAL A 46 -0.45 32.95 -8.26
CA VAL A 46 0.17 31.64 -7.94
C VAL A 46 -0.42 31.04 -6.66
N LEU A 47 -0.66 31.85 -5.63
CA LEU A 47 -1.28 31.40 -4.40
C LEU A 47 -2.72 30.91 -4.64
N LEU A 48 -3.51 31.63 -5.43
CA LEU A 48 -4.86 31.26 -5.82
C LEU A 48 -4.88 29.94 -6.62
N TYR A 49 -3.94 29.74 -7.55
CA TYR A 49 -3.78 28.45 -8.23
C TYR A 49 -3.50 27.31 -7.23
N GLY A 50 -2.63 27.55 -6.25
CA GLY A 50 -2.36 26.61 -5.16
C GLY A 50 -3.60 26.28 -4.30
N MET A 51 -4.37 27.30 -3.91
CA MET A 51 -5.63 27.15 -3.15
C MET A 51 -6.68 26.34 -3.92
N MET A 52 -6.70 26.46 -5.24
CA MET A 52 -7.60 25.70 -6.12
C MET A 52 -7.11 24.27 -6.40
N GLY A 53 -5.94 23.88 -5.88
CA GLY A 53 -5.30 22.58 -6.17
C GLY A 53 -4.68 22.47 -7.58
N MET A 54 -4.61 23.59 -8.31
CA MET A 54 -4.04 23.69 -9.66
C MET A 54 -2.53 23.93 -9.57
N HIS A 55 -1.79 22.94 -9.05
CA HIS A 55 -0.37 23.07 -8.76
C HIS A 55 0.51 23.12 -10.02
N GLU A 56 0.07 22.55 -11.16
CA GLU A 56 0.82 22.61 -12.43
C GLU A 56 0.85 24.03 -12.99
N GLU A 57 -0.29 24.71 -12.96
CA GLU A 57 -0.46 26.09 -13.37
C GLU A 57 0.28 27.04 -12.42
N ALA A 58 0.17 26.79 -11.10
CA ALA A 58 0.90 27.55 -10.08
C ALA A 58 2.41 27.53 -10.33
N VAL A 59 2.99 26.35 -10.56
CA VAL A 59 4.43 26.19 -10.82
C VAL A 59 4.81 26.83 -12.16
N ARG A 60 4.02 26.64 -13.22
CA ARG A 60 4.29 27.26 -14.52
C ARG A 60 4.30 28.80 -14.42
N SER A 61 3.29 29.40 -13.81
CA SER A 61 3.20 30.85 -13.63
C SER A 61 4.32 31.40 -12.73
N ALA A 62 4.81 30.62 -11.76
CA ALA A 62 5.97 31.01 -10.95
C ALA A 62 7.27 30.97 -11.78
N LEU A 63 7.46 29.92 -12.60
CA LEU A 63 8.64 29.76 -13.45
C LEU A 63 8.72 30.82 -14.56
N GLU A 64 7.61 31.16 -15.22
CA GLU A 64 7.53 32.23 -16.24
C GLU A 64 8.01 33.59 -15.71
N ARG A 65 7.93 33.79 -14.39
CA ARG A 65 8.33 35.03 -13.70
C ARG A 65 9.74 34.96 -13.13
N GLY A 66 10.40 33.80 -13.21
CA GLY A 66 11.73 33.58 -12.66
C GLY A 66 11.77 33.39 -11.13
N ASP A 67 10.61 33.22 -10.47
CA ASP A 67 10.56 32.96 -9.02
C ASP A 67 10.66 31.45 -8.74
N LEU A 68 11.90 30.98 -8.68
CA LEU A 68 12.21 29.58 -8.34
C LEU A 68 11.82 29.22 -6.91
N GLY A 69 11.80 30.17 -5.98
CA GLY A 69 11.45 29.91 -4.58
C GLY A 69 9.98 29.53 -4.45
N LEU A 70 9.11 30.33 -5.08
CA LEU A 70 7.67 30.10 -5.09
C LEU A 70 7.28 28.83 -5.87
N ALA A 71 8.01 28.53 -6.95
CA ALA A 71 7.84 27.28 -7.69
C ALA A 71 8.16 26.05 -6.83
N LYS A 72 9.29 26.07 -6.10
CA LYS A 72 9.68 24.99 -5.17
C LYS A 72 8.67 24.78 -4.05
N GLU A 73 8.15 25.87 -3.48
CA GLU A 73 7.14 25.79 -2.42
C GLU A 73 5.86 25.11 -2.92
N ASN A 74 5.36 25.54 -4.09
CA ASN A 74 4.16 24.95 -4.69
C ASN A 74 4.38 23.50 -5.16
N ALA A 75 5.59 23.12 -5.58
CA ALA A 75 5.91 21.74 -5.93
C ALA A 75 5.90 20.77 -4.73
N ARG A 76 6.01 21.28 -3.48
CA ARG A 76 5.94 20.48 -2.25
C ARG A 76 4.52 20.27 -1.73
N LYS A 77 3.58 21.16 -2.08
CA LYS A 77 2.19 21.15 -1.58
C LYS A 77 1.33 19.94 -2.01
N PRO A 78 1.47 19.36 -3.23
CA PRO A 78 0.62 18.25 -3.64
C PRO A 78 0.78 17.01 -2.75
N ALA A 79 -0.33 16.35 -2.42
CA ALA A 79 -0.34 15.09 -1.69
C ALA A 79 0.23 13.94 -2.53
N ASP A 80 -0.07 13.94 -3.84
CA ASP A 80 0.33 12.87 -4.76
C ASP A 80 1.81 12.95 -5.11
N ARG A 81 2.58 11.92 -4.71
CA ARG A 81 4.01 11.80 -5.01
C ARG A 81 4.31 11.90 -6.51
N ARG A 82 3.49 11.28 -7.37
CA ARG A 82 3.65 11.34 -8.83
C ARG A 82 3.52 12.76 -9.37
N MET A 83 2.57 13.53 -8.82
CA MET A 83 2.39 14.93 -9.19
C MET A 83 3.56 15.78 -8.72
N ARG A 84 4.02 15.60 -7.48
CA ARG A 84 5.25 16.27 -6.98
C ARG A 84 6.42 16.00 -7.91
N GLN A 85 6.67 14.74 -8.26
CA GLN A 85 7.77 14.36 -9.16
C GLN A 85 7.66 15.07 -10.51
N LYS A 86 6.47 15.13 -11.11
CA LYS A 86 6.22 15.84 -12.38
C LYS A 86 6.49 17.35 -12.26
N LEU A 87 6.07 17.99 -11.18
CA LEU A 87 6.30 19.42 -10.94
C LEU A 87 7.79 19.72 -10.76
N TRP A 88 8.50 18.91 -9.98
CA TRP A 88 9.94 19.05 -9.80
C TRP A 88 10.71 18.85 -11.11
N LEU A 89 10.31 17.88 -11.94
CA LEU A 89 10.88 17.72 -13.28
C LEU A 89 10.65 18.96 -14.15
N HIS A 90 9.47 19.58 -14.07
CA HIS A 90 9.19 20.80 -14.83
C HIS A 90 10.05 21.99 -14.38
N ILE A 91 10.32 22.10 -13.08
CA ILE A 91 11.27 23.09 -12.54
C ILE A 91 12.70 22.81 -13.04
N VAL A 92 13.11 21.54 -13.07
CA VAL A 92 14.42 21.14 -13.58
C VAL A 92 14.56 21.44 -15.07
N GLU A 93 13.55 21.13 -15.88
CA GLU A 93 13.52 21.44 -17.32
C GLU A 93 13.74 22.94 -17.58
N HIS A 94 13.06 23.80 -16.80
CA HIS A 94 13.27 25.24 -16.87
C HIS A 94 14.68 25.65 -16.42
N GLN A 95 15.23 25.00 -15.39
CA GLN A 95 16.57 25.29 -14.88
C GLN A 95 17.67 24.82 -15.84
N VAL A 96 17.47 23.75 -16.58
CA VAL A 96 18.38 23.25 -17.60
C VAL A 96 18.61 24.30 -18.70
N ALA A 97 17.57 25.04 -19.10
CA ALA A 97 17.70 26.11 -20.08
C ALA A 97 18.70 27.21 -19.67
N SER A 98 18.93 27.39 -18.35
CA SER A 98 19.91 28.34 -17.82
C SER A 98 21.34 27.79 -17.71
N GLY A 99 21.53 26.47 -17.88
CA GLY A 99 22.85 25.81 -17.94
C GLY A 99 23.60 25.64 -16.61
N ASP A 100 22.98 25.93 -15.47
CA ASP A 100 23.64 25.86 -14.15
C ASP A 100 23.48 24.48 -13.49
N VAL A 101 24.53 23.66 -13.60
CA VAL A 101 24.58 22.29 -13.05
C VAL A 101 24.41 22.23 -11.55
N GLN A 102 25.01 23.16 -10.81
CA GLN A 102 24.99 23.14 -9.36
C GLN A 102 23.59 23.41 -8.82
N LYS A 103 22.82 24.26 -9.51
CA LYS A 103 21.40 24.47 -9.17
C LYS A 103 20.56 23.23 -9.42
N ILE A 104 20.82 22.49 -10.50
CA ILE A 104 20.10 21.25 -10.81
C ILE A 104 20.39 20.17 -9.75
N ILE A 105 21.65 20.02 -9.36
CA ILE A 105 22.04 19.12 -8.26
C ILE A 105 21.36 19.54 -6.94
N GLY A 106 21.32 20.84 -6.65
CA GLY A 106 20.59 21.39 -5.51
C GLY A 106 19.10 21.03 -5.55
N LEU A 107 18.45 21.13 -6.72
CA LEU A 107 17.05 20.74 -6.90
C LEU A 107 16.82 19.25 -6.64
N ILE A 108 17.70 18.37 -7.12
CA ILE A 108 17.61 16.92 -6.86
C ILE A 108 17.64 16.66 -5.35
N ARG A 109 18.63 17.21 -4.64
CA ARG A 109 18.80 17.07 -3.19
C ARG A 109 17.64 17.66 -2.39
N GLU A 110 17.12 18.82 -2.79
CA GLU A 110 16.01 19.50 -2.12
C GLU A 110 14.64 18.86 -2.36
N SER A 111 14.47 18.18 -3.49
CA SER A 111 13.21 17.54 -3.85
C SER A 111 12.99 16.24 -3.07
N GLN A 112 14.06 15.48 -2.79
CA GLN A 112 14.05 14.11 -2.23
C GLN A 112 13.16 13.09 -3.00
N GLU A 113 12.47 13.52 -4.04
CA GLU A 113 11.53 12.73 -4.85
C GLU A 113 12.07 12.49 -6.27
N LEU A 114 13.07 13.27 -6.70
CA LEU A 114 13.79 13.06 -7.94
C LEU A 114 15.06 12.26 -7.71
N SER A 115 15.33 11.32 -8.62
CA SER A 115 16.63 10.68 -8.75
C SER A 115 17.42 11.30 -9.92
N VAL A 116 18.75 11.12 -9.91
CA VAL A 116 19.59 11.54 -11.05
C VAL A 116 19.11 10.91 -12.36
N ARG A 117 18.63 9.66 -12.31
CA ARG A 117 18.05 8.96 -13.47
C ARG A 117 16.93 9.74 -14.14
N ASP A 118 16.08 10.41 -13.35
CA ASP A 118 14.93 11.14 -13.87
C ASP A 118 15.33 12.44 -14.57
N VAL A 119 16.47 13.01 -14.17
CA VAL A 119 16.98 14.29 -14.70
C VAL A 119 17.92 14.11 -15.89
N LEU A 120 18.66 12.99 -15.95
CA LEU A 120 19.59 12.67 -17.06
C LEU A 120 19.01 12.86 -18.47
N PRO A 121 17.75 12.47 -18.78
CA PRO A 121 17.19 12.64 -20.12
C PRO A 121 17.03 14.10 -20.56
N PHE A 122 16.95 15.03 -19.61
CA PHE A 122 16.73 16.45 -19.87
C PHE A 122 18.04 17.22 -19.99
N ILE A 123 19.18 16.62 -19.65
CA ILE A 123 20.48 17.28 -19.68
C ILE A 123 20.99 17.38 -21.13
N PRO A 124 21.42 18.57 -21.60
CA PRO A 124 21.99 18.74 -22.92
C PRO A 124 23.39 18.12 -23.01
N ASP A 125 23.76 17.64 -24.19
CA ASP A 125 25.08 17.05 -24.47
C ASP A 125 26.29 17.98 -24.17
N SER A 126 26.04 19.29 -24.09
CA SER A 126 27.05 20.30 -23.76
C SER A 126 27.43 20.37 -22.28
N MET A 127 26.67 19.70 -21.40
CA MET A 127 26.84 19.75 -19.96
C MET A 127 27.72 18.59 -19.49
N THR A 128 28.73 18.87 -18.67
CA THR A 128 29.68 17.85 -18.21
C THR A 128 29.03 16.94 -17.17
N ILE A 129 28.96 15.64 -17.50
CA ILE A 129 28.42 14.59 -16.63
C ILE A 129 29.25 14.42 -15.35
N ASP A 130 30.54 14.79 -15.38
CA ASP A 130 31.45 14.70 -14.22
C ASP A 130 30.90 15.42 -12.98
N ALA A 131 30.10 16.47 -13.17
CA ALA A 131 29.49 17.21 -12.07
C ALA A 131 28.44 16.38 -11.29
N PHE A 132 27.88 15.33 -11.90
CA PHE A 132 26.89 14.43 -11.29
C PHE A 132 27.51 13.14 -10.74
N GLN A 133 28.83 12.97 -10.80
CA GLN A 133 29.48 11.71 -10.43
C GLN A 133 29.10 11.27 -9.01
N VAL A 134 29.08 12.22 -8.07
CA VAL A 134 28.76 11.94 -6.66
C VAL A 134 27.32 11.44 -6.53
N GLU A 135 26.37 12.15 -7.14
CA GLU A 135 24.95 11.80 -7.06
C GLU A 135 24.65 10.48 -7.78
N ILE A 136 25.38 10.16 -8.86
CA ILE A 136 25.27 8.87 -9.54
C ILE A 136 25.77 7.74 -8.64
N CYS A 137 26.94 7.91 -8.00
CA CYS A 137 27.46 6.93 -7.04
C CYS A 137 26.48 6.71 -5.88
N GLU A 138 25.98 7.77 -5.26
CA GLU A 138 24.99 7.69 -4.19
C GLU A 138 23.71 6.95 -4.63
N CYS A 139 23.22 7.20 -5.84
CA CYS A 139 22.06 6.47 -6.38
C CYS A 139 22.35 4.98 -6.59
N LEU A 140 23.56 4.63 -7.05
CA LEU A 140 23.97 3.23 -7.24
C LEU A 140 24.10 2.50 -5.91
N ASP A 141 24.73 3.12 -4.91
CA ASP A 141 24.89 2.57 -3.57
C ASP A 141 23.51 2.29 -2.93
N GLN A 142 22.56 3.22 -3.08
CA GLN A 142 21.18 3.02 -2.61
C GLN A 142 20.48 1.84 -3.29
N TYR A 143 20.70 1.64 -4.60
CA TYR A 143 20.14 0.48 -5.29
C TYR A 143 20.78 -0.83 -4.83
N GLU A 144 22.08 -0.85 -4.57
CA GLU A 144 22.77 -2.01 -4.02
C GLU A 144 22.18 -2.39 -2.65
N GLU A 145 22.02 -1.42 -1.75
CA GLU A 145 21.40 -1.64 -0.42
C GLU A 145 19.96 -2.15 -0.54
N GLN A 146 19.16 -1.57 -1.44
CA GLN A 146 17.78 -2.03 -1.68
C GLN A 146 17.75 -3.47 -2.23
N ILE A 147 18.66 -3.82 -3.14
CA ILE A 147 18.77 -5.17 -3.67
C ILE A 147 19.17 -6.16 -2.58
N GLU A 148 20.12 -5.79 -1.71
CA GLU A 148 20.52 -6.62 -0.58
C GLU A 148 19.37 -6.84 0.42
N THR A 149 18.63 -5.78 0.73
CA THR A 149 17.45 -5.85 1.60
C THR A 149 16.40 -6.80 1.03
N LEU A 150 16.05 -6.65 -0.26
CA LEU A 150 15.10 -7.54 -0.93
C LEU A 150 15.57 -9.00 -0.98
N ARG A 151 16.88 -9.23 -1.20
CA ARG A 151 17.46 -10.58 -1.15
C ARG A 151 17.34 -11.19 0.25
N GLN A 152 17.56 -10.41 1.28
CA GLN A 152 17.42 -10.84 2.67
C GLN A 152 15.96 -11.19 3.00
N GLU A 153 15.01 -10.33 2.62
CA GLU A 153 13.57 -10.59 2.77
C GLU A 153 13.14 -11.88 2.05
N MET A 154 13.63 -12.12 0.83
CA MET A 154 13.36 -13.36 0.10
C MET A 154 13.88 -14.59 0.84
N GLU A 155 15.10 -14.54 1.40
CA GLU A 155 15.65 -15.68 2.13
C GLU A 155 14.90 -15.92 3.45
N ASP A 156 14.46 -14.87 4.14
CA ASP A 156 13.66 -14.99 5.36
C ASP A 156 12.27 -15.59 5.07
N HIS A 157 11.62 -15.15 3.99
CA HIS A 157 10.39 -15.78 3.51
C HIS A 157 10.60 -17.25 3.11
N ARG A 158 11.72 -17.57 2.46
CA ARG A 158 12.05 -18.95 2.09
C ARG A 158 12.28 -19.83 3.33
N ARG A 159 12.96 -19.31 4.35
CA ARG A 159 13.15 -20.01 5.64
C ARG A 159 11.83 -20.25 6.34
N ALA A 160 10.98 -19.23 6.42
CA ALA A 160 9.63 -19.36 6.98
C ALA A 160 8.82 -20.43 6.25
N LEU A 161 8.78 -20.39 4.91
CA LEU A 161 8.09 -21.39 4.09
C LEU A 161 8.61 -22.81 4.30
N LYS A 162 9.93 -22.99 4.51
CA LYS A 162 10.48 -24.31 4.83
C LYS A 162 10.02 -24.81 6.19
N ALA A 163 10.08 -23.96 7.23
CA ALA A 163 9.58 -24.31 8.55
C ALA A 163 8.09 -24.68 8.50
N PHE A 164 7.26 -23.89 7.80
CA PHE A 164 5.85 -24.22 7.61
C PHE A 164 5.62 -25.56 6.89
N LYS A 165 6.45 -25.90 5.91
CA LYS A 165 6.36 -27.20 5.22
C LYS A 165 6.77 -28.36 6.13
N GLU A 166 7.76 -28.17 6.99
CA GLU A 166 8.17 -29.17 7.99
C GLU A 166 7.07 -29.37 9.04
N ASP A 167 6.47 -28.29 9.52
CA ASP A 167 5.33 -28.34 10.45
C ASP A 167 4.13 -29.05 9.83
N LEU A 168 3.83 -28.80 8.55
CA LEU A 168 2.75 -29.47 7.83
C LEU A 168 3.01 -30.98 7.72
N LYS A 169 4.24 -31.37 7.35
CA LYS A 169 4.62 -32.79 7.32
C LYS A 169 4.48 -33.46 8.68
N GLN A 170 4.94 -32.81 9.75
CA GLN A 170 4.76 -33.33 11.12
C GLN A 170 3.29 -33.39 11.54
N ALA A 171 2.42 -32.54 11.00
CA ALA A 171 0.98 -32.61 11.25
C ALA A 171 0.33 -33.76 10.47
N GLU A 172 0.73 -33.99 9.22
CA GLU A 172 0.27 -35.12 8.39
C GLU A 172 0.76 -36.48 8.91
N GLU A 173 2.00 -36.55 9.41
CA GLU A 173 2.60 -37.76 9.97
C GLU A 173 2.03 -38.16 11.33
N ARG A 174 1.19 -37.31 11.96
CA ARG A 174 0.40 -37.68 13.15
C ARG A 174 -0.75 -38.62 12.76
N VAL A 175 -0.39 -39.82 12.34
CA VAL A 175 -1.32 -40.91 12.11
C VAL A 175 -1.45 -41.71 13.39
N ILE A 176 -2.67 -41.88 13.88
CA ILE A 176 -2.96 -42.85 14.94
C ILE A 176 -3.33 -44.15 14.25
N VAL A 177 -2.46 -45.15 14.37
CA VAL A 177 -2.73 -46.51 13.88
C VAL A 177 -3.69 -47.18 14.86
N ILE A 178 -4.82 -47.65 14.32
CA ILE A 178 -5.89 -48.33 15.07
C ILE A 178 -5.82 -49.81 14.72
N GLU A 179 -5.72 -50.66 15.74
CA GLU A 179 -5.83 -52.10 15.57
C GLU A 179 -7.30 -52.50 15.36
N GLU A 180 -7.56 -53.56 14.60
CA GLU A 180 -8.92 -54.01 14.27
C GLU A 180 -9.77 -54.38 15.51
N ASP A 181 -9.10 -54.68 16.63
CA ASP A 181 -9.72 -55.08 17.90
C ASP A 181 -10.03 -53.90 18.85
N GLN A 182 -9.78 -52.65 18.44
CA GLN A 182 -10.10 -51.49 19.28
C GLN A 182 -11.61 -51.34 19.48
N SER A 183 -12.02 -51.29 20.74
CA SER A 183 -13.39 -51.12 21.17
C SER A 183 -13.61 -49.76 21.83
N CYS A 184 -14.87 -49.34 21.89
CA CYS A 184 -15.25 -48.12 22.60
C CYS A 184 -15.22 -48.35 24.12
N GLU A 185 -14.56 -47.46 24.86
CA GLU A 185 -14.43 -47.55 26.32
C GLU A 185 -15.77 -47.39 27.08
N ILE A 186 -16.82 -46.92 26.42
CA ILE A 186 -18.14 -46.67 27.02
C ILE A 186 -19.08 -47.87 26.83
N CYS A 187 -19.13 -48.45 25.63
CA CYS A 187 -20.09 -49.52 25.29
C CYS A 187 -19.45 -50.89 25.03
N GLY A 188 -18.13 -50.97 24.86
CA GLY A 188 -17.40 -52.21 24.59
C GLY A 188 -17.56 -52.78 23.17
N GLU A 189 -18.33 -52.11 22.30
CA GLU A 189 -18.47 -52.52 20.89
C GLU A 189 -17.27 -52.06 20.04
N PRO A 190 -16.98 -52.73 18.91
CA PRO A 190 -15.87 -52.35 18.03
C PRO A 190 -16.02 -50.90 17.54
N ALA A 191 -14.92 -50.14 17.59
CA ALA A 191 -14.91 -48.73 17.21
C ALA A 191 -15.34 -48.51 15.75
N THR A 192 -15.04 -49.47 14.87
CA THR A 192 -15.31 -49.43 13.42
C THR A 192 -16.78 -49.50 13.02
N ARG A 193 -17.69 -49.85 13.94
CA ARG A 193 -19.12 -49.99 13.66
C ARG A 193 -19.81 -48.66 13.36
N GLU A 194 -19.36 -47.58 13.99
CA GLU A 194 -19.93 -46.23 13.86
C GLU A 194 -18.82 -45.19 13.70
N ARG A 195 -19.19 -43.91 13.51
CA ARG A 195 -18.22 -42.82 13.59
C ARG A 195 -17.63 -42.76 14.99
N PHE A 196 -16.31 -42.70 15.09
CA PHE A 196 -15.59 -42.71 16.35
C PHE A 196 -14.54 -41.59 16.42
N TYR A 197 -14.20 -41.20 17.64
CA TYR A 197 -13.10 -40.30 17.97
C TYR A 197 -11.98 -41.08 18.64
N VAL A 198 -10.74 -40.81 18.25
CA VAL A 198 -9.54 -41.33 18.90
C VAL A 198 -8.76 -40.19 19.50
N PHE A 199 -8.47 -40.31 20.78
CA PHE A 199 -7.68 -39.31 21.50
C PHE A 199 -6.18 -39.68 21.44
N ALA A 200 -5.30 -38.71 21.67
CA ALA A 200 -3.85 -38.95 21.70
C ALA A 200 -3.41 -39.98 22.77
N CYS A 201 -4.26 -40.24 23.78
CA CYS A 201 -4.10 -41.31 24.76
C CYS A 201 -4.52 -42.71 24.25
N ARG A 202 -4.81 -42.85 22.95
CA ARG A 202 -5.25 -44.07 22.25
C ARG A 202 -6.63 -44.63 22.64
N HIS A 203 -7.36 -43.97 23.53
CA HIS A 203 -8.75 -44.34 23.82
C HIS A 203 -9.66 -44.00 22.64
N CYS A 204 -10.55 -44.93 22.32
CA CYS A 204 -11.55 -44.80 21.26
C CYS A 204 -12.94 -44.65 21.85
N PHE A 205 -13.73 -43.76 21.26
CA PHE A 205 -15.11 -43.53 21.67
C PHE A 205 -16.00 -43.37 20.45
N HIS A 206 -17.15 -44.04 20.41
CA HIS A 206 -18.16 -43.70 19.40
C HIS A 206 -18.62 -42.26 19.61
N GLU A 207 -18.90 -41.58 18.51
CA GLU A 207 -19.41 -40.21 18.52
C GLU A 207 -20.71 -40.13 19.34
N ALA A 208 -21.61 -41.11 19.20
CA ALA A 208 -22.85 -41.19 19.96
C ALA A 208 -22.61 -41.39 21.47
N CYS A 209 -21.71 -42.31 21.84
CA CYS A 209 -21.37 -42.58 23.23
C CYS A 209 -20.71 -41.39 23.91
N LEU A 210 -19.75 -40.75 23.24
CA LEU A 210 -19.08 -39.55 23.74
C LEU A 210 -20.07 -38.39 23.91
N ARG A 211 -20.97 -38.20 22.93
CA ARG A 211 -22.02 -37.19 22.98
C ARG A 211 -22.98 -37.40 24.15
N ALA A 212 -23.42 -38.64 24.37
CA ALA A 212 -24.30 -38.99 25.48
C ALA A 212 -23.65 -38.71 26.85
N LEU A 213 -22.33 -38.89 26.96
CA LEU A 213 -21.57 -38.59 28.18
C LEU A 213 -21.34 -37.10 28.38
N VAL A 214 -21.04 -36.36 27.31
CA VAL A 214 -20.59 -34.97 27.37
C VAL A 214 -21.75 -33.98 27.47
N LEU A 215 -22.86 -34.19 26.73
CA LEU A 215 -24.02 -33.29 26.72
C LEU A 215 -24.62 -32.98 28.10
N PRO A 216 -24.76 -33.94 29.03
CA PRO A 216 -25.28 -33.67 30.37
C PRO A 216 -24.30 -32.89 31.27
N ALA A 217 -22.99 -32.98 31.02
CA ALA A 217 -21.95 -32.35 31.83
C ALA A 217 -21.62 -30.90 31.42
N LEU A 218 -22.17 -30.43 30.30
CA LEU A 218 -21.91 -29.11 29.73
C LEU A 218 -22.82 -28.02 30.32
N SER A 219 -22.30 -26.80 30.39
CA SER A 219 -23.11 -25.61 30.67
C SER A 219 -24.11 -25.32 29.54
N PRO A 220 -25.27 -24.71 29.81
CA PRO A 220 -26.34 -24.52 28.82
C PRO A 220 -25.86 -23.76 27.57
N ALA A 221 -25.05 -22.71 27.74
CA ALA A 221 -24.46 -21.95 26.63
C ALA A 221 -23.52 -22.78 25.75
N ARG A 222 -22.73 -23.69 26.33
CA ARG A 222 -21.82 -24.56 25.55
C ARG A 222 -22.58 -25.68 24.84
N ARG A 223 -23.64 -26.19 25.46
CA ARG A 223 -24.53 -27.20 24.88
C ARG A 223 -25.25 -26.67 23.64
N GLU A 224 -25.80 -25.45 23.73
CA GLU A 224 -26.47 -24.79 22.60
C GLU A 224 -25.48 -24.54 21.44
N ARG A 225 -24.27 -24.07 21.75
CA ARG A 225 -23.21 -23.90 20.74
C ARG A 225 -22.82 -25.20 20.06
N LEU A 226 -22.71 -26.32 20.80
CA LEU A 226 -22.40 -27.63 20.22
C LEU A 226 -23.50 -28.11 19.28
N LEU A 227 -24.77 -27.97 19.66
CA LEU A 227 -25.90 -28.35 18.81
C LEU A 227 -25.96 -27.50 17.52
N ALA A 228 -25.66 -26.20 17.61
CA ALA A 228 -25.56 -25.33 16.44
C ALA A 228 -24.43 -25.75 15.49
N LEU A 229 -23.26 -26.11 16.04
CA LEU A 229 -22.12 -26.61 15.26
C LEU A 229 -22.38 -27.98 14.62
N GLU A 230 -23.16 -28.84 15.29
CA GLU A 230 -23.57 -30.13 14.73
C GLU A 230 -24.53 -29.92 13.55
N ALA A 231 -25.46 -28.97 13.63
CA ALA A 231 -26.38 -28.64 12.55
C ALA A 231 -25.65 -28.14 11.30
N THR A 232 -24.73 -27.18 11.46
CA THR A 232 -23.93 -26.67 10.34
C THR A 232 -23.02 -27.75 9.74
N ARG A 233 -22.46 -28.64 10.56
CA ARG A 233 -21.65 -29.78 10.07
C ARG A 233 -22.49 -30.73 9.20
N LEU A 234 -23.74 -31.00 9.57
CA LEU A 234 -24.65 -31.83 8.77
C LEU A 234 -24.98 -31.17 7.41
N GLU A 235 -25.16 -29.85 7.39
CA GLU A 235 -25.36 -29.09 6.15
C GLU A 235 -24.14 -29.17 5.23
N HIS A 236 -22.93 -29.00 5.77
CA HIS A 236 -21.69 -29.13 4.99
C HIS A 236 -21.46 -30.56 4.46
N HIS A 237 -21.79 -31.60 5.24
CA HIS A 237 -21.72 -32.98 4.76
C HIS A 237 -22.75 -33.27 3.67
N ALA A 238 -23.97 -32.73 3.77
CA ALA A 238 -24.99 -32.86 2.74
C ALA A 238 -24.55 -32.16 1.44
N ALA A 239 -23.95 -30.98 1.54
CA ALA A 239 -23.39 -30.26 0.39
C ALA A 239 -22.21 -31.03 -0.27
N ALA A 240 -21.31 -31.60 0.53
CA ALA A 240 -20.19 -32.39 0.03
C ALA A 240 -20.62 -33.71 -0.61
N ALA A 241 -21.65 -34.38 -0.07
CA ALA A 241 -22.24 -35.59 -0.67
C ALA A 241 -22.97 -35.30 -1.99
N GLY A 242 -23.63 -34.13 -2.10
CA GLY A 242 -24.24 -33.67 -3.36
C GLY A 242 -23.23 -33.35 -4.47
N ALA A 243 -22.02 -32.91 -4.12
CA ALA A 243 -20.97 -32.60 -5.09
C ALA A 243 -20.27 -33.82 -5.70
N LEU A 244 -20.34 -35.00 -5.06
CA LEU A 244 -19.75 -36.25 -5.55
C LEU A 244 -20.64 -37.02 -6.54
N ALA A 245 -21.89 -36.59 -6.73
CA ALA A 245 -22.80 -37.13 -7.76
C ALA A 245 -22.56 -36.44 -9.13
N GLY A 246 -21.33 -36.49 -9.63
CA GLY A 246 -21.02 -36.12 -11.03
C GLY A 246 -21.53 -37.19 -12.02
N PRO A 247 -21.77 -36.85 -13.30
CA PRO A 247 -22.34 -37.78 -14.28
C PRO A 247 -21.43 -39.01 -14.45
N PRO A 248 -22.00 -40.21 -14.71
CA PRO A 248 -21.22 -41.44 -14.78
C PRO A 248 -20.19 -41.38 -15.94
N PRO A 249 -19.01 -42.00 -15.79
CA PRO A 249 -18.01 -42.04 -16.84
C PRO A 249 -18.55 -42.81 -18.05
N MET A 250 -18.47 -42.20 -19.24
CA MET A 250 -18.81 -42.85 -20.51
C MET A 250 -17.95 -44.10 -20.72
N ALA A 251 -18.61 -45.22 -21.00
CA ALA A 251 -17.97 -46.50 -21.26
C ALA A 251 -17.06 -46.43 -22.51
N PRO A 252 -15.91 -47.13 -22.52
CA PRO A 252 -15.02 -47.15 -23.69
C PRO A 252 -15.67 -47.92 -24.85
N ALA A 253 -15.71 -47.28 -26.01
CA ALA A 253 -16.12 -47.88 -27.27
C ALA A 253 -15.15 -49.00 -27.68
N ARG A 254 -15.73 -50.09 -28.17
CA ARG A 254 -15.07 -51.31 -28.64
C ARG A 254 -14.39 -51.12 -30.00
#